data_AF-A0A3B6GLP3-F1
#
_entry.id   AF-A0A3B6GLP3-F1
#
_cell.length_a   1.000
_cell.length_b   1.000
_cell.length_c   1.000
_cell.angle_alpha   90.00
_cell.angle_beta   90.00
_cell.angle_gamma   90.00
#
_symmetry.space_group_name_H-M   'P 1'
#
loop_
_entity.id
_entity.type
_entity.pdbx_description
1 polymer ?
#
loop_
_entity_poly.entity_id
_entity_poly.type
_entity_poly.pdbx_seq_one_letter_code
_entity_poly.pdbx_strand_id
1 'polypeptide(L)'
;MVFFDVETAAAPSPSDSSGQWWLLEFGAILVCPRRLVELASYSTLIRPGDPSAVSRRFSGDPSLSAAFRAAPPFADVADDIFALLDGRVWAGHNIRRFDCHRVREAFAAAGRAAPEPVAVVDSLSVLARGFGRRAGDLKMATLAAYFGIGKQTHRSLDDVRMNLEVLKHCAAVLMLESNLPAGVLPGADDGAVTRRRAATSSTTAPATPPRPPPAAAVLKVNGRSCKRDSTGKVVTPAKGAATATSTGGRRVRRPMTTTPFSMILRHSRAIVR
;
A
#
# COMPACT_ATOMS: atom_id res chain seq x y z
N MET A 1 9.31 16.37 2.15
CA MET A 1 9.33 15.24 3.12
C MET A 1 9.22 13.94 2.34
N VAL A 2 9.68 12.83 2.90
CA VAL A 2 9.56 11.51 2.23
C VAL A 2 8.52 10.68 2.97
N PHE A 3 7.56 10.16 2.22
CA PHE A 3 6.70 9.09 2.71
C PHE A 3 7.27 7.77 2.24
N PHE A 4 7.34 6.77 3.10
CA PHE A 4 7.78 5.43 2.71
C PHE A 4 7.07 4.34 3.50
N ASP A 5 7.09 3.15 2.92
CA ASP A 5 6.55 1.89 3.45
C ASP A 5 7.47 0.76 2.98
N VAL A 6 7.50 -0.32 3.75
CA VAL A 6 8.31 -1.49 3.42
C VAL A 6 7.55 -2.81 3.58
N GLU A 7 7.72 -3.71 2.63
CA GLU A 7 7.33 -5.11 2.81
C GLU A 7 8.51 -5.91 3.35
N THR A 8 8.23 -6.75 4.34
CA THR A 8 9.25 -7.60 4.97
C THR A 8 8.78 -9.05 5.09
N ALA A 9 9.73 -9.95 5.29
CA ALA A 9 9.47 -11.31 5.71
C ALA A 9 10.35 -11.67 6.90
N ALA A 10 9.81 -12.51 7.77
CA ALA A 10 10.59 -13.08 8.86
C ALA A 10 11.68 -13.99 8.29
N ALA A 11 12.93 -13.70 8.67
CA ALA A 11 14.03 -14.61 8.44
C ALA A 11 13.81 -15.87 9.31
N PRO A 12 14.24 -17.06 8.85
CA PRO A 12 14.29 -18.24 9.70
C PRO A 12 15.19 -17.95 10.91
N SER A 13 14.64 -17.99 12.13
CA SER A 13 15.45 -17.81 13.34
C SER A 13 15.98 -19.17 13.83
N PRO A 14 17.29 -19.30 14.12
CA PRO A 14 17.78 -20.30 15.06
C PRO A 14 17.56 -19.76 16.49
N SER A 15 16.59 -20.36 17.19
CA SER A 15 16.35 -20.37 18.64
C SER A 15 16.31 -19.08 19.49
N ASP A 16 16.72 -17.90 19.03
CA ASP A 16 16.81 -16.72 19.90
C ASP A 16 15.77 -15.65 19.53
N SER A 17 15.21 -15.03 20.58
CA SER A 17 13.97 -14.25 20.62
C SER A 17 14.00 -12.86 19.95
N SER A 18 14.97 -12.60 19.07
CA SER A 18 14.98 -11.43 18.18
C SER A 18 14.89 -11.92 16.73
N GLY A 19 13.67 -12.21 16.26
CA GLY A 19 13.45 -12.64 14.88
C GLY A 19 14.00 -11.60 13.89
N GLN A 20 15.04 -11.96 13.13
CA GLN A 20 15.60 -11.13 12.09
C GLN A 20 14.59 -11.00 10.93
N TRP A 21 14.58 -9.84 10.26
CA TRP A 21 13.68 -9.59 9.13
C TRP A 21 14.46 -9.30 7.86
N TRP A 22 13.94 -9.77 6.73
CA TRP A 22 14.42 -9.36 5.42
C TRP A 22 13.51 -8.29 4.85
N LEU A 23 14.14 -7.19 4.43
CA LEU A 23 13.50 -6.15 3.64
C LEU A 23 13.30 -6.68 2.22
N LEU A 24 12.06 -6.81 1.79
CA LEU A 24 11.69 -7.39 0.49
C LEU A 24 11.32 -6.30 -0.51
N GLU A 25 10.60 -5.27 -0.09
CA GLU A 25 10.23 -4.17 -0.96
C GLU A 25 10.42 -2.86 -0.20
N PHE A 26 10.89 -1.85 -0.92
CA PHE A 26 10.95 -0.49 -0.42
C PHE A 26 10.22 0.40 -1.41
N GLY A 27 9.19 1.10 -0.92
CA GLY A 27 8.43 2.07 -1.70
C GLY A 27 8.45 3.42 -1.02
N ALA A 28 8.64 4.49 -1.79
CA ALA A 28 8.69 5.84 -1.26
C ALA A 28 8.22 6.90 -2.27
N ILE A 29 7.66 7.98 -1.75
CA ILE A 29 7.33 9.19 -2.51
C ILE A 29 7.93 10.42 -1.84
N LEU A 30 8.51 11.31 -2.64
CA LEU A 30 8.93 12.63 -2.19
C LEU A 30 7.73 13.58 -2.32
N VAL A 31 7.31 14.17 -1.21
CA VAL A 31 6.12 15.02 -1.15
C VAL A 31 6.51 16.47 -0.86
N CYS A 32 5.91 17.40 -1.61
CA CYS A 32 5.95 18.83 -1.29
C CYS A 32 5.09 19.09 -0.04
N PRO A 33 5.66 19.49 1.11
CA PRO A 33 4.89 19.63 2.35
C PRO A 33 3.85 20.77 2.28
N ARG A 34 4.03 21.76 1.41
CA ARG A 34 3.10 22.90 1.24
C ARG A 34 1.95 22.63 0.27
N ARG A 35 2.11 21.64 -0.62
CA ARG A 35 1.14 21.35 -1.69
C ARG A 35 0.55 19.94 -1.60
N LEU A 36 1.15 19.06 -0.78
CA LEU A 36 0.79 17.65 -0.63
C LEU A 36 0.73 16.91 -1.98
N VAL A 37 1.60 17.28 -2.92
CA VAL A 37 1.76 16.61 -4.21
C VAL A 37 3.01 15.74 -4.21
N GLU A 38 2.90 14.56 -4.82
CA GLU A 38 4.05 13.71 -5.15
C GLU A 38 4.93 14.44 -6.18
N LEU A 39 6.19 14.66 -5.82
CA LEU A 39 7.22 15.26 -6.68
C LEU A 39 8.02 14.19 -7.43
N ALA A 40 8.22 13.05 -6.79
CA ALA A 40 8.92 11.90 -7.34
C ALA A 40 8.55 10.64 -6.53
N SER A 41 8.73 9.48 -7.15
CA SER A 41 8.61 8.18 -6.49
C SER A 41 9.87 7.33 -6.70
N TYR A 42 10.11 6.43 -5.76
CA TYR A 42 11.11 5.38 -5.83
C TYR A 42 10.48 4.08 -5.35
N SER A 43 10.71 2.98 -6.07
CA SER A 43 10.28 1.66 -5.66
C SER A 43 11.27 0.63 -6.16
N THR A 44 11.60 -0.33 -5.30
CA THR A 44 12.47 -1.44 -5.66
C THR A 44 12.09 -2.70 -4.91
N LEU A 45 12.17 -3.83 -5.61
CA LEU A 45 12.23 -5.13 -4.96
C LEU A 45 13.66 -5.37 -4.47
N ILE A 46 13.80 -6.10 -3.37
CA ILE A 46 15.06 -6.42 -2.74
C ILE A 46 15.11 -7.93 -2.57
N ARG A 47 16.17 -8.53 -3.09
CA ARG A 47 16.41 -9.96 -3.01
C ARG A 47 16.75 -10.34 -1.56
N PRO A 48 15.99 -11.25 -0.92
CA PRO A 48 16.32 -11.71 0.42
C PRO A 48 17.58 -12.58 0.43
N GLY A 49 18.21 -12.70 1.61
CA GLY A 49 19.33 -13.61 1.82
C GLY A 49 18.97 -15.09 1.60
N ASP A 50 17.77 -15.51 2.00
CA ASP A 50 17.21 -16.81 1.63
C ASP A 50 15.90 -16.68 0.82
N PRO A 51 15.84 -17.26 -0.40
CA PRO A 51 14.65 -17.19 -1.27
C PRO A 51 13.36 -17.74 -0.66
N SER A 52 13.42 -18.60 0.35
CA SER A 52 12.25 -19.25 0.96
C SER A 52 11.30 -18.26 1.65
N ALA A 53 11.79 -17.10 2.08
CA ALA A 53 10.96 -16.07 2.70
C ALA A 53 9.90 -15.47 1.78
N VAL A 54 10.22 -15.33 0.49
CA VAL A 54 9.28 -14.76 -0.49
C VAL A 54 8.06 -15.68 -0.63
N SER A 55 8.30 -16.99 -0.70
CA SER A 55 7.24 -17.99 -0.80
C SER A 55 6.30 -17.98 0.40
N ARG A 56 6.82 -17.73 1.61
CA ARG A 56 6.00 -17.63 2.84
C ARG A 56 5.10 -16.41 2.85
N ARG A 57 5.58 -15.26 2.36
CA ARG A 57 4.86 -13.98 2.44
C ARG A 57 3.87 -13.79 1.29
N PHE A 58 4.22 -14.22 0.09
CA PHE A 58 3.45 -13.98 -1.15
C PHE A 58 2.74 -15.24 -1.69
N SER A 59 2.42 -16.19 -0.80
CA SER A 59 1.59 -17.38 -1.08
C SER A 59 1.95 -18.16 -2.35
N GLY A 60 3.25 -18.28 -2.65
CA GLY A 60 3.74 -19.15 -3.72
C GLY A 60 3.48 -18.69 -5.15
N ASP A 61 3.22 -17.39 -5.41
CA ASP A 61 3.18 -16.86 -6.77
C ASP A 61 4.55 -17.04 -7.47
N PRO A 62 4.65 -17.90 -8.52
CA PRO A 62 5.93 -18.17 -9.18
C PRO A 62 6.52 -16.95 -9.89
N SER A 63 5.66 -16.05 -10.38
CA SER A 63 6.08 -14.84 -11.07
C SER A 63 6.73 -13.83 -10.12
N LEU A 64 6.12 -13.65 -8.92
CA LEU A 64 6.71 -12.85 -7.85
C LEU A 64 8.01 -13.48 -7.33
N SER A 65 8.04 -14.80 -7.12
CA SER A 65 9.27 -15.50 -6.70
C SER A 65 10.42 -15.29 -7.69
N ALA A 66 10.15 -15.31 -9.00
CA ALA A 66 11.14 -15.00 -10.02
C ALA A 66 11.57 -13.53 -9.97
N ALA A 67 10.64 -12.60 -9.76
CA ALA A 67 10.94 -11.17 -9.64
C ALA A 67 11.87 -10.87 -8.45
N PHE A 68 11.63 -11.46 -7.27
CA PHE A 68 12.52 -11.30 -6.11
C PHE A 68 13.89 -11.96 -6.30
N ARG A 69 13.97 -13.06 -7.06
CA ARG A 69 15.26 -13.69 -7.42
C ARG A 69 16.07 -12.83 -8.39
N ALA A 70 15.40 -12.11 -9.28
CA ALA A 70 16.02 -11.18 -10.23
C ALA A 70 16.30 -9.79 -9.61
N ALA A 71 15.77 -9.52 -8.41
CA ALA A 71 15.92 -8.24 -7.74
C ALA A 71 17.36 -8.00 -7.25
N PRO A 72 17.79 -6.73 -7.15
CA PRO A 72 19.07 -6.39 -6.55
C PRO A 72 19.14 -6.84 -5.08
N PRO A 73 20.34 -7.22 -4.58
CA PRO A 73 20.55 -7.33 -3.14
C PRO A 73 20.47 -5.95 -2.48
N PHE A 74 20.22 -5.89 -1.18
CA PHE A 74 20.09 -4.61 -0.46
C PHE A 74 21.31 -3.68 -0.64
N ALA A 75 22.52 -4.24 -0.68
CA ALA A 75 23.75 -3.47 -0.86
C ALA A 75 23.76 -2.61 -2.13
N ASP A 76 23.13 -3.07 -3.20
CA ASP A 76 23.10 -2.38 -4.50
C ASP A 76 22.11 -1.21 -4.52
N VAL A 77 21.12 -1.20 -3.62
CA VAL A 77 20.10 -0.14 -3.51
C VAL A 77 20.29 0.74 -2.27
N ALA A 78 21.22 0.38 -1.38
CA ALA A 78 21.43 1.07 -0.11
C ALA A 78 21.79 2.55 -0.30
N ASP A 79 22.62 2.88 -1.30
CA ASP A 79 23.03 4.26 -1.57
C ASP A 79 21.86 5.14 -2.07
N ASP A 80 20.99 4.59 -2.91
CA ASP A 80 19.80 5.29 -3.39
C ASP A 80 18.79 5.53 -2.25
N ILE A 81 18.55 4.50 -1.42
CA ILE A 81 17.67 4.61 -0.25
C ILE A 81 18.24 5.62 0.75
N PHE A 82 19.54 5.58 1.01
CA PHE A 82 20.21 6.53 1.90
C PHE A 82 20.03 7.96 1.40
N ALA A 83 20.34 8.24 0.13
CA ALA A 83 20.20 9.57 -0.46
C ALA A 83 18.76 10.09 -0.48
N LEU A 84 17.78 9.18 -0.55
CA LEU A 84 16.37 9.52 -0.48
C LEU A 84 15.93 9.87 0.95
N LEU A 85 16.42 9.15 1.96
CA LEU A 85 15.94 9.24 3.34
C LEU A 85 16.72 10.22 4.22
N ASP A 86 18.05 10.25 4.09
CA ASP A 86 18.92 10.92 5.04
C ASP A 86 18.68 12.44 5.09
N GLY A 87 18.63 12.98 6.30
CA GLY A 87 18.40 14.40 6.55
C GLY A 87 16.99 14.90 6.15
N ARG A 88 16.02 14.01 5.93
CA ARG A 88 14.63 14.38 5.58
C ARG A 88 13.65 14.06 6.69
N VAL A 89 12.49 14.73 6.64
CA VAL A 89 11.34 14.30 7.44
C VAL A 89 10.80 13.00 6.85
N TRP A 90 10.75 11.96 7.68
CA TRP A 90 10.16 10.68 7.35
C TRP A 90 8.69 10.67 7.73
N ALA A 91 7.85 10.13 6.86
CA ALA A 91 6.43 9.99 7.11
C ALA A 91 5.94 8.62 6.64
N GLY A 92 4.96 8.07 7.34
CA GLY A 92 4.51 6.70 7.10
C GLY A 92 3.42 6.33 8.10
N HIS A 93 2.80 5.18 7.93
CA HIS A 93 1.73 4.71 8.81
C HIS A 93 2.28 3.64 9.75
N ASN A 94 2.21 3.87 11.06
CA ASN A 94 2.88 3.01 12.05
C ASN A 94 4.42 2.94 11.87
N ILE A 95 4.97 3.95 11.17
CA ILE A 95 6.36 3.96 10.71
C ILE A 95 7.36 3.90 11.85
N ARG A 96 7.02 4.46 13.02
CA ARG A 96 7.92 4.48 14.19
C ARG A 96 8.16 3.09 14.74
N ARG A 97 7.13 2.24 14.72
CA ARG A 97 7.18 0.89 15.30
C ARG A 97 7.63 -0.17 14.31
N PHE A 98 7.60 0.15 13.02
CA PHE A 98 7.85 -0.82 11.96
C PHE A 98 8.94 -0.36 10.99
N ASP A 99 8.59 0.43 9.98
CA ASP A 99 9.47 0.68 8.83
C ASP A 99 10.80 1.34 9.21
N CYS A 100 10.79 2.27 10.16
CA CYS A 100 11.99 2.91 10.69
C CYS A 100 13.00 1.87 11.24
N HIS A 101 12.51 0.84 11.91
CA HIS A 101 13.36 -0.22 12.45
C HIS A 101 13.88 -1.12 11.34
N ARG A 102 13.02 -1.50 10.39
CA ARG A 102 13.37 -2.40 9.28
C ARG A 102 14.40 -1.82 8.33
N VAL A 103 14.31 -0.52 8.04
CA VAL A 103 15.34 0.18 7.28
C VAL A 103 16.66 0.14 8.05
N ARG A 104 16.69 0.52 9.33
CA ARG A 104 17.92 0.51 10.14
C ARG A 104 18.55 -0.89 10.24
N GLU A 105 17.74 -1.92 10.46
CA GLU A 105 18.19 -3.32 10.48
C GLU A 105 18.82 -3.74 9.15
N ALA A 106 18.24 -3.36 8.01
CA ALA A 106 18.80 -3.67 6.69
C ALA A 106 20.15 -2.99 6.45
N PHE A 107 20.30 -1.71 6.84
CA PHE A 107 21.59 -1.01 6.78
C PHE A 107 22.64 -1.63 7.71
N ALA A 108 22.26 -1.97 8.94
CA ALA A 108 23.14 -2.64 9.89
C ALA A 108 23.61 -4.02 9.38
N ALA A 109 22.70 -4.81 8.81
CA ALA A 109 23.03 -6.10 8.21
C ALA A 109 23.97 -5.99 6.99
N ALA A 110 23.95 -4.85 6.30
CA ALA A 110 24.88 -4.54 5.21
C ALA A 110 26.20 -3.90 5.69
N GLY A 111 26.42 -3.76 7.01
CA GLY A 111 27.61 -3.11 7.57
C GLY A 111 27.69 -1.61 7.24
N ARG A 112 26.55 -0.96 7.00
CA ARG A 112 26.45 0.44 6.60
C ARG A 112 25.75 1.26 7.68
N ALA A 113 26.11 2.54 7.80
CA ALA A 113 25.37 3.48 8.63
C ALA A 113 23.97 3.71 8.04
N ALA A 114 22.95 3.68 8.89
CA ALA A 114 21.59 3.95 8.47
C ALA A 114 21.35 5.45 8.25
N PRO A 115 20.44 5.84 7.33
CA PRO A 115 20.04 7.23 7.17
C PRO A 115 19.30 7.71 8.43
N GLU A 116 19.43 8.99 8.79
CA GLU A 116 18.74 9.56 9.95
C GLU A 116 17.73 10.64 9.55
N PRO A 117 16.50 10.61 10.10
CA PRO A 117 15.51 11.63 9.85
C PRO A 117 15.77 12.90 10.65
N VAL A 118 15.42 14.06 10.09
CA VAL A 118 15.30 15.29 10.89
C VAL A 118 14.05 15.30 11.77
N ALA A 119 13.00 14.56 11.37
CA ALA A 119 11.79 14.33 12.14
C ALA A 119 11.02 13.12 11.58
N VAL A 120 10.16 12.52 12.42
CA VAL A 120 9.29 11.40 12.01
C VAL A 120 7.83 11.72 12.26
N VAL A 121 7.02 11.68 11.21
CA VAL A 121 5.57 11.84 11.22
C VAL A 121 4.92 10.47 11.06
N ASP A 122 4.41 9.93 12.16
CA ASP A 122 3.69 8.66 12.16
C ASP A 122 2.19 8.93 12.03
N SER A 123 1.61 8.62 10.87
CA SER A 123 0.20 8.90 10.59
C SER A 123 -0.73 8.14 11.52
N LEU A 124 -0.38 6.94 11.98
CA LEU A 124 -1.20 6.22 12.97
C LEU A 124 -1.26 7.01 14.29
N SER A 125 -0.13 7.54 14.75
CA SER A 125 -0.07 8.33 15.99
C SER A 125 -0.77 9.70 15.87
N VAL A 126 -0.71 10.32 14.69
CA VAL A 126 -1.42 11.57 14.40
C VAL A 126 -2.93 11.33 14.37
N LEU A 127 -3.37 10.30 13.64
CA LEU A 127 -4.78 9.97 13.50
C LEU A 127 -5.39 9.45 14.80
N ALA A 128 -4.65 8.68 15.62
CA ALA A 128 -5.15 8.24 16.92
C ALA A 128 -5.48 9.41 17.86
N ARG A 129 -4.70 10.51 17.80
CA ARG A 129 -4.93 11.70 18.64
C ARG A 129 -6.00 12.64 18.08
N GLY A 130 -6.04 12.83 16.76
CA GLY A 130 -6.95 13.79 16.14
C GLY A 130 -8.23 13.16 15.61
N PHE A 131 -8.09 12.09 14.83
CA PHE A 131 -9.19 11.47 14.09
C PHE A 131 -9.96 10.42 14.92
N GLY A 132 -9.33 9.75 15.89
CA GLY A 132 -9.99 8.76 16.74
C GLY A 132 -10.51 7.52 16.00
N ARG A 133 -11.37 6.72 16.64
CA ARG A 133 -11.87 5.42 16.09
C ARG A 133 -13.10 5.54 15.18
N ARG A 134 -13.34 6.73 14.64
CA ARG A 134 -14.53 7.08 13.85
C ARG A 134 -14.61 6.32 12.53
N ALA A 135 -13.45 5.92 12.01
CA ALA A 135 -13.28 5.04 10.86
C ALA A 135 -12.73 3.66 11.27
N GLY A 136 -13.16 3.15 12.43
CA GLY A 136 -12.83 1.79 12.89
C GLY A 136 -11.48 1.69 13.61
N ASP A 137 -10.65 0.75 13.18
CA ASP A 137 -9.43 0.35 13.90
C ASP A 137 -8.17 1.14 13.54
N LEU A 138 -8.31 2.21 12.73
CA LEU A 138 -7.25 3.07 12.22
C LEU A 138 -6.21 2.35 11.34
N LYS A 139 -6.46 1.10 10.91
CA LYS A 139 -5.61 0.47 9.91
C LYS A 139 -5.79 1.14 8.55
N MET A 140 -4.72 1.14 7.76
CA MET A 140 -4.71 1.72 6.41
C MET A 140 -5.88 1.23 5.55
N ALA A 141 -6.10 -0.09 5.47
CA ALA A 141 -7.22 -0.67 4.73
C ALA A 141 -8.60 -0.17 5.21
N THR A 142 -8.81 -0.06 6.53
CA THR A 142 -10.08 0.40 7.10
C THR A 142 -10.32 1.88 6.79
N LEU A 143 -9.28 2.71 6.93
CA LEU A 143 -9.34 4.14 6.60
C LEU A 143 -9.58 4.37 5.10
N ALA A 144 -8.87 3.64 4.24
CA ALA A 144 -9.05 3.73 2.80
C ALA A 144 -10.46 3.31 2.35
N ALA A 145 -11.02 2.27 2.96
CA ALA A 145 -12.39 1.85 2.73
C ALA A 145 -13.40 2.92 3.19
N TYR A 146 -13.18 3.51 4.37
CA TYR A 146 -14.04 4.57 4.91
C TYR A 146 -14.17 5.78 3.97
N PHE A 147 -13.07 6.19 3.35
CA PHE A 147 -13.05 7.32 2.40
C PHE A 147 -13.31 6.93 0.93
N GLY A 148 -13.53 5.65 0.63
CA GLY A 148 -13.70 5.18 -0.75
C GLY A 148 -12.46 5.33 -1.64
N ILE A 149 -11.26 5.35 -1.06
CA ILE A 149 -9.98 5.53 -1.77
C ILE A 149 -9.60 4.28 -2.57
N GLY A 150 -9.93 3.09 -2.05
CA GLY A 150 -9.64 1.81 -2.69
C GLY A 150 -9.19 0.73 -1.71
N LYS A 151 -8.78 -0.42 -2.26
CA LYS A 151 -8.29 -1.57 -1.48
C LYS A 151 -6.77 -1.51 -1.36
N GLN A 152 -6.25 -1.70 -0.15
CA GLN A 152 -4.82 -1.84 0.11
C GLN A 152 -4.27 -3.07 -0.63
N THR A 153 -3.17 -2.88 -1.37
CA THR A 153 -2.60 -3.94 -2.23
C THR A 153 -1.44 -4.67 -1.56
N HIS A 154 -0.90 -4.15 -0.45
CA HIS A 154 0.34 -4.65 0.18
C HIS A 154 1.52 -4.58 -0.79
N ARG A 155 1.56 -3.47 -1.55
CA ARG A 155 2.68 -3.07 -2.39
C ARG A 155 3.16 -1.73 -1.86
N SER A 156 4.42 -1.65 -1.46
CA SER A 156 4.90 -0.49 -0.69
C SER A 156 4.65 0.86 -1.35
N LEU A 157 4.82 0.98 -2.68
CA LEU A 157 4.56 2.26 -3.36
C LEU A 157 3.08 2.64 -3.39
N ASP A 158 2.19 1.66 -3.58
CA ASP A 158 0.74 1.90 -3.58
C ASP A 158 0.25 2.28 -2.18
N ASP A 159 0.73 1.58 -1.17
CA ASP A 159 0.38 1.79 0.24
C ASP A 159 0.89 3.15 0.75
N VAL A 160 2.07 3.60 0.28
CA VAL A 160 2.58 4.95 0.54
C VAL A 160 1.69 6.04 -0.04
N ARG A 161 1.22 5.87 -1.29
CA ARG A 161 0.30 6.83 -1.91
C ARG A 161 -1.04 6.83 -1.19
N MET A 162 -1.55 5.65 -0.85
CA MET A 162 -2.76 5.50 -0.05
C MET A 162 -2.64 6.22 1.30
N ASN A 163 -1.51 6.10 1.98
CA ASN A 163 -1.26 6.80 3.24
C ASN A 163 -1.33 8.33 3.08
N LEU A 164 -0.74 8.89 2.01
CA LEU A 164 -0.85 10.32 1.73
C LEU A 164 -2.30 10.75 1.49
N GLU A 165 -3.07 9.99 0.70
CA GLU A 165 -4.48 10.30 0.42
C GLU A 165 -5.36 10.19 1.67
N VAL A 166 -5.18 9.13 2.48
CA VAL A 166 -5.86 8.98 3.77
C VAL A 166 -5.60 10.18 4.68
N LEU A 167 -4.35 10.62 4.80
CA LEU A 167 -4.01 11.80 5.60
C LEU A 167 -4.67 13.08 5.08
N LYS A 168 -4.73 13.28 3.76
CA LYS A 168 -5.42 14.43 3.17
C LYS A 168 -6.90 14.43 3.54
N HIS A 169 -7.57 13.29 3.42
CA HIS A 169 -8.98 13.16 3.76
C HIS A 169 -9.22 13.37 5.26
N CYS A 170 -8.46 12.71 6.13
CA CYS A 170 -8.57 12.92 7.57
C CYS A 170 -8.33 14.38 7.98
N ALA A 171 -7.31 15.04 7.42
CA ALA A 171 -7.03 16.44 7.71
C ALA A 171 -8.15 17.37 7.24
N ALA A 172 -8.70 17.13 6.05
CA ALA A 172 -9.83 17.91 5.52
C ALA A 172 -11.08 17.75 6.39
N VAL A 173 -11.40 16.53 6.82
CA VAL A 173 -12.53 16.28 7.73
C VAL A 173 -12.32 17.00 9.05
N LEU A 174 -11.16 16.81 9.71
CA LEU A 174 -10.88 17.47 10.99
C LEU A 174 -10.95 19.00 10.88
N MET A 175 -10.45 19.57 9.79
CA MET A 175 -10.53 21.00 9.52
C MET A 175 -11.99 21.45 9.42
N LEU A 176 -12.81 20.78 8.61
CA LEU A 176 -14.22 21.14 8.43
C LEU A 176 -15.00 21.02 9.74
N GLU A 177 -14.81 19.93 10.47
CA GLU A 177 -15.51 19.67 11.74
C GLU A 177 -15.16 20.67 12.84
N SER A 178 -13.90 21.12 12.89
CA SER A 178 -13.48 22.15 13.84
C SER A 178 -14.17 23.51 13.63
N ASN A 179 -14.83 23.70 12.48
CA ASN A 179 -15.59 24.90 12.14
C ASN A 179 -17.12 24.72 12.29
N LEU A 180 -17.59 23.56 12.76
CA LEU A 180 -19.03 23.32 12.97
C LEU A 180 -19.44 23.61 14.43
N PRO A 181 -20.67 24.10 14.67
CA PRO A 181 -21.22 24.18 16.02
C PRO A 181 -21.26 22.81 16.69
N ALA A 182 -21.09 22.79 18.02
CA ALA A 182 -21.20 21.58 18.81
C ALA A 182 -22.58 20.92 18.63
N GLY A 183 -22.59 19.60 18.43
CA GLY A 183 -23.82 18.80 18.29
C GLY A 183 -24.41 18.72 16.87
N VAL A 184 -23.80 19.38 15.87
CA VAL A 184 -24.26 19.28 14.46
C VAL A 184 -23.98 17.91 13.86
N LEU A 185 -22.83 17.33 14.18
CA LEU A 185 -22.49 15.97 13.77
C LEU A 185 -22.76 15.00 14.93
N PRO A 186 -23.21 13.77 14.65
CA PRO A 186 -23.28 12.73 15.65
C PRO A 186 -21.93 12.59 16.34
N GLY A 187 -21.94 12.57 17.67
CA GLY A 187 -20.76 12.23 18.45
C GLY A 187 -20.18 10.94 17.90
N ALA A 188 -18.91 10.96 17.57
CA ALA A 188 -18.29 9.77 17.04
C ALA A 188 -18.23 8.76 18.16
N ASP A 189 -19.04 7.71 18.09
CA ASP A 189 -19.01 6.65 19.09
C ASP A 189 -17.56 6.18 19.21
N ASP A 190 -17.00 6.35 20.42
CA ASP A 190 -15.72 5.78 20.83
C ASP A 190 -15.91 4.26 20.91
N GLY A 191 -16.09 3.64 19.74
CA GLY A 191 -16.54 2.27 19.52
C GLY A 191 -15.60 1.26 20.15
N ALA A 192 -15.69 1.14 21.47
CA ALA A 192 -15.18 0.05 22.26
C ALA A 192 -16.10 -1.13 21.99
N VAL A 193 -15.87 -1.81 20.86
CA VAL A 193 -16.35 -3.18 20.67
C VAL A 193 -15.57 -4.05 21.66
N THR A 194 -16.02 -4.06 22.92
CA THR A 194 -15.63 -5.10 23.86
C THR A 194 -16.27 -6.39 23.33
N ARG A 195 -15.46 -7.29 22.76
CA ARG A 195 -15.85 -8.70 22.62
C ARG A 195 -16.06 -9.27 24.03
N ARG A 196 -17.24 -9.07 24.60
CA ARG A 196 -17.71 -9.89 25.72
C ARG A 196 -18.00 -11.27 25.13
N ARG A 197 -17.03 -12.19 25.26
CA ARG A 197 -17.33 -13.62 25.22
C ARG A 197 -18.20 -13.92 26.42
N ALA A 198 -19.52 -13.89 26.24
CA ALA A 198 -20.42 -14.57 27.15
C ALA A 198 -20.23 -16.07 26.91
N ALA A 199 -19.45 -16.71 27.79
CA ALA A 199 -19.48 -18.15 27.95
C ALA A 199 -20.77 -18.48 28.71
N THR A 200 -21.79 -18.93 27.99
CA THR A 200 -22.94 -19.61 28.60
C THR A 200 -22.90 -21.06 28.15
N SER A 201 -22.42 -21.89 29.08
CA SER A 201 -22.55 -23.33 29.06
C SER A 201 -23.99 -23.72 29.35
N SER A 202 -24.65 -24.40 28.41
CA SER A 202 -25.72 -25.35 28.74
C SER A 202 -25.99 -26.28 27.57
N THR A 203 -25.65 -27.54 27.80
CA THR A 203 -25.98 -28.78 27.09
C THR A 203 -27.45 -28.93 26.75
N THR A 204 -27.79 -29.35 25.52
CA THR A 204 -28.60 -30.56 25.20
C THR A 204 -28.84 -30.76 23.68
N ALA A 205 -28.67 -32.02 23.26
CA ALA A 205 -29.03 -32.82 22.07
C ALA A 205 -29.65 -32.24 20.76
N PRO A 206 -29.48 -32.94 19.60
CA PRO A 206 -29.58 -32.37 18.26
C PRO A 206 -30.99 -32.48 17.65
N ALA A 207 -31.43 -31.43 16.95
CA ALA A 207 -32.62 -31.43 16.10
C ALA A 207 -32.21 -31.23 14.63
N THR A 208 -32.81 -32.07 13.78
CA THR A 208 -32.67 -32.18 12.32
C THR A 208 -32.97 -30.88 11.56
N PRO A 209 -32.30 -30.61 10.41
CA PRO A 209 -32.57 -29.42 9.62
C PRO A 209 -33.83 -29.59 8.74
N PRO A 210 -34.67 -28.55 8.57
CA PRO A 210 -35.78 -28.61 7.63
C PRO A 210 -35.31 -28.42 6.18
N ARG A 211 -35.97 -29.17 5.30
CA ARG A 211 -35.81 -29.27 3.84
C ARG A 211 -36.14 -27.93 3.12
N PRO A 212 -35.45 -27.58 2.02
CA PRO A 212 -35.76 -26.39 1.24
C PRO A 212 -37.00 -26.59 0.33
N PRO A 213 -37.78 -25.53 0.03
CA PRO A 213 -38.92 -25.59 -0.87
C PRO A 213 -38.49 -25.69 -2.35
N PRO A 214 -39.37 -26.22 -3.24
CA PRO A 214 -39.03 -26.54 -4.62
C PRO A 214 -38.94 -25.31 -5.54
N ALA A 215 -38.09 -25.44 -6.56
CA ALA A 215 -37.78 -24.45 -7.57
C ALA A 215 -38.99 -24.09 -8.45
N ALA A 216 -39.27 -22.79 -8.57
CA ALA A 216 -40.17 -22.26 -9.59
C ALA A 216 -39.39 -21.96 -10.88
N ALA A 217 -39.93 -22.41 -12.01
CA ALA A 217 -39.40 -22.22 -13.35
C ALA A 217 -39.34 -20.73 -13.73
N VAL A 218 -38.15 -20.26 -14.10
CA VAL A 218 -37.96 -18.93 -14.70
C VAL A 218 -37.77 -19.11 -16.20
N LEU A 219 -38.66 -18.48 -16.97
CA LEU A 219 -38.58 -18.36 -18.42
C LEU A 219 -37.25 -17.70 -18.84
N LYS A 220 -36.55 -18.36 -19.77
CA LYS A 220 -35.40 -17.80 -20.49
C LYS A 220 -35.87 -16.63 -21.37
N VAL A 221 -35.47 -15.41 -21.02
CA VAL A 221 -35.46 -14.28 -21.94
C VAL A 221 -34.02 -14.05 -22.39
N ASN A 222 -33.77 -14.31 -23.68
CA ASN A 222 -32.51 -13.97 -24.35
C ASN A 222 -32.42 -12.45 -24.52
N GLY A 223 -31.63 -11.78 -23.68
CA GLY A 223 -31.30 -10.36 -23.79
C GLY A 223 -29.83 -10.13 -24.09
N ARG A 224 -29.51 -9.70 -25.32
CA ARG A 224 -28.17 -9.31 -25.77
C ARG A 224 -27.68 -8.08 -24.99
N SER A 225 -26.49 -8.16 -24.38
CA SER A 225 -25.83 -7.03 -23.73
C SER A 225 -25.16 -6.11 -24.76
N CYS A 226 -25.56 -4.84 -24.79
CA CYS A 226 -24.84 -3.77 -25.49
C CYS A 226 -24.27 -2.77 -24.46
N LYS A 227 -22.96 -2.49 -24.56
CA LYS A 227 -22.27 -1.46 -23.77
C LYS A 227 -22.81 -0.07 -24.13
N ARG A 228 -23.09 0.74 -23.12
CA ARG A 228 -23.54 2.14 -23.19
C ARG A 228 -22.45 3.03 -22.58
N ASP A 229 -22.22 4.22 -23.14
CA ASP A 229 -21.30 5.22 -22.58
C ASP A 229 -21.98 6.10 -21.51
N SER A 230 -21.21 6.97 -20.85
CA SER A 230 -21.63 7.83 -19.73
C SER A 230 -22.63 8.93 -20.10
N THR A 231 -23.24 8.90 -21.28
CA THR A 231 -24.34 9.80 -21.69
C THR A 231 -25.53 9.09 -22.33
N GLY A 232 -25.56 7.74 -22.32
CA GLY A 232 -26.78 6.97 -22.58
C GLY A 232 -27.20 6.80 -24.05
N LYS A 233 -26.31 7.04 -25.03
CA LYS A 233 -26.59 6.74 -26.45
C LYS A 233 -26.01 5.38 -26.89
N VAL A 234 -26.71 4.71 -27.81
CA VAL A 234 -26.31 3.41 -28.38
C VAL A 234 -25.35 3.65 -29.55
N VAL A 235 -24.13 3.11 -29.48
CA VAL A 235 -23.12 3.19 -30.54
C VAL A 235 -23.02 1.82 -31.24
N THR A 236 -23.28 1.78 -32.55
CA THR A 236 -23.05 0.61 -33.41
C THR A 236 -21.64 0.65 -33.99
N PRO A 237 -20.90 -0.48 -34.06
CA PRO A 237 -19.59 -0.49 -34.71
C PRO A 237 -19.74 -0.73 -36.22
N ALA A 238 -19.15 0.15 -37.02
CA ALA A 238 -19.00 -0.03 -38.46
C ALA A 238 -17.88 -1.05 -38.78
N LYS A 239 -18.14 -1.91 -39.77
CA LYS A 239 -17.19 -2.85 -40.37
C LYS A 239 -16.51 -2.23 -41.59
N GLY A 240 -15.25 -2.61 -41.79
CA GLY A 240 -14.51 -2.56 -43.07
C GLY A 240 -13.04 -2.22 -42.82
N ALA A 241 -12.02 -2.76 -43.48
CA ALA A 241 -11.81 -3.93 -44.34
C ALA A 241 -10.26 -4.09 -44.40
N ALA A 242 -9.78 -5.30 -44.66
CA ALA A 242 -8.36 -5.66 -44.67
C ALA A 242 -7.62 -5.26 -45.95
N THR A 243 -6.30 -5.04 -45.89
CA THR A 243 -5.31 -5.67 -46.80
C THR A 243 -3.85 -5.59 -46.28
N ALA A 244 -3.05 -6.59 -46.68
CA ALA A 244 -1.67 -6.97 -46.29
C ALA A 244 -0.57 -5.94 -46.71
N THR A 245 0.73 -5.99 -46.33
CA THR A 245 1.70 -7.10 -46.46
C THR A 245 3.06 -6.73 -45.79
N SER A 246 3.70 -7.74 -45.16
CA SER A 246 5.13 -8.11 -44.98
C SER A 246 6.29 -7.15 -44.67
N THR A 247 7.31 -7.79 -44.06
CA THR A 247 8.71 -7.40 -43.74
C THR A 247 8.87 -6.50 -42.51
N GLY A 248 9.72 -6.77 -41.51
CA GLY A 248 10.90 -7.60 -41.41
C GLY A 248 11.97 -6.74 -40.71
N GLY A 249 12.15 -6.87 -39.39
CA GLY A 249 13.10 -6.02 -38.66
C GLY A 249 13.09 -6.19 -37.14
N ARG A 250 13.83 -7.18 -36.66
CA ARG A 250 14.10 -7.44 -35.24
C ARG A 250 14.97 -6.31 -34.66
N ARG A 251 14.36 -5.29 -34.05
CA ARG A 251 15.05 -4.33 -33.18
C ARG A 251 15.01 -4.83 -31.73
N VAL A 252 16.13 -5.39 -31.28
CA VAL A 252 16.39 -5.64 -29.86
C VAL A 252 16.49 -4.28 -29.17
N ARG A 253 15.49 -3.93 -28.34
CA ARG A 253 15.56 -2.78 -27.44
C ARG A 253 16.61 -3.08 -26.37
N ARG A 254 17.68 -2.27 -26.33
CA ARG A 254 18.63 -2.24 -25.20
C ARG A 254 17.86 -1.82 -23.93
N PRO A 255 18.19 -2.38 -22.76
CA PRO A 255 17.57 -1.96 -21.51
C PRO A 255 17.92 -0.50 -21.24
N MET A 256 16.92 0.30 -20.86
CA MET A 256 17.10 1.68 -20.43
C MET A 256 18.05 1.68 -19.23
N THR A 257 19.17 2.40 -19.35
CA THR A 257 19.95 2.85 -18.20
C THR A 257 19.05 3.74 -17.36
N THR A 258 18.61 3.25 -16.21
CA THR A 258 17.96 4.05 -15.17
C THR A 258 18.92 5.14 -14.74
N THR A 259 18.58 6.40 -15.01
CA THR A 259 19.31 7.54 -14.48
C THR A 259 19.28 7.43 -12.95
N PRO A 260 20.43 7.46 -12.25
CA PRO A 260 20.43 7.32 -10.80
C PRO A 260 19.60 8.46 -10.18
N PHE A 261 18.74 8.12 -9.23
CA PHE A 261 17.79 9.05 -8.60
C PHE A 261 18.50 10.26 -7.97
N SER A 262 19.77 10.10 -7.60
CA SER A 262 20.67 11.17 -7.17
C SER A 262 20.80 12.33 -8.17
N MET A 263 20.61 12.09 -9.48
CA MET A 263 20.57 13.16 -10.50
C MET A 263 19.24 13.90 -10.54
N ILE A 264 18.11 13.24 -10.26
CA ILE A 264 16.77 13.87 -10.21
C ILE A 264 16.70 14.86 -9.03
N LEU A 265 17.38 14.55 -7.92
CA LEU A 265 17.41 15.37 -6.72
C LEU A 265 18.28 16.65 -6.84
N ARG A 266 19.23 16.72 -7.79
CA ARG A 266 20.09 17.92 -7.93
C ARG A 266 19.33 19.14 -8.44
N HIS A 267 18.25 18.96 -9.19
CA HIS A 267 17.46 20.08 -9.74
C HIS A 267 16.34 20.58 -8.82
N SER A 268 15.98 19.84 -7.75
CA SER A 268 14.90 20.23 -6.83
C SER A 268 15.34 21.14 -5.68
N ARG A 269 16.65 21.34 -5.49
CA ARG A 269 17.19 22.30 -4.50
C ARG A 269 17.02 23.77 -4.88
N ALA A 270 16.55 24.08 -6.09
CA ALA A 270 16.36 25.46 -6.56
C ALA A 270 14.98 26.07 -6.24
N ILE A 271 14.02 25.30 -5.70
CA ILE A 271 12.62 25.76 -5.52
C ILE A 271 12.25 26.00 -4.03
N VAL A 272 13.24 25.94 -3.13
CA VAL A 272 13.02 26.27 -1.71
C VAL A 272 13.98 27.37 -1.29
N ARG A 273 13.65 28.61 -1.68
CA ARG A 273 13.97 29.83 -0.94
C ARG A 273 12.70 30.67 -0.89
#